data_AF-A0A852UBB3-F1
#
_entry.id   AF-A0A852UBB3-F1
#
_cell.length_a   1.000
_cell.length_b   1.000
_cell.length_c   1.000
_cell.angle_alpha   90.00
_cell.angle_beta   90.00
_cell.angle_gamma   90.00
#
_symmetry.space_group_name_H-M   'P 1'
#
loop_
_entity.id
_entity.type
_entity.pdbx_description
1 polymer ?
#
loop_
_entity_poly.entity_id
_entity_poly.type
_entity_poly.pdbx_seq_one_letter_code
_entity_poly.pdbx_strand_id
1 'polypeptide(L)'
;MREFLAWPDRNRQQARAHLRVRMRSKILHRADDFMALALELDGRVIGDISLHLRAVASEVRGVEVGWVLHPDFQGKGYATEAAAAVARFAFEAVRARMVFAVVDPRNRESFRLARRLGFVEMSRRGRGGLLLLTEDALVLAPGRAHAEPQPISTCDLSKAT
;
A
#
# COMPACT_ATOMS: atom_id res chain seq x y z
N MET A 1 3.49 -9.79 15.46
CA MET A 1 3.32 -8.92 14.26
C MET A 1 1.96 -8.21 14.25
N ARG A 2 1.66 -7.41 15.29
CA ARG A 2 0.50 -6.51 15.34
C ARG A 2 0.82 -5.16 15.98
N GLU A 3 2.06 -4.98 16.44
CA GLU A 3 2.46 -3.85 17.30
C GLU A 3 2.15 -2.48 16.67
N PHE A 4 2.16 -2.41 15.34
CA PHE A 4 1.94 -1.17 14.59
C PHE A 4 0.63 -1.17 13.79
N LEU A 5 -0.22 -2.19 13.96
CA LEU A 5 -1.55 -2.24 13.35
C LEU A 5 -2.58 -1.81 14.39
N ALA A 6 -3.26 -0.69 14.15
CA ALA A 6 -4.36 -0.22 15.00
C ALA A 6 -5.66 -1.04 14.81
N TRP A 7 -5.55 -2.30 14.41
CA TRP A 7 -6.67 -3.13 13.96
C TRP A 7 -7.03 -4.14 15.05
N PRO A 8 -8.32 -4.34 15.34
CA PRO A 8 -8.73 -5.31 16.36
C PRO A 8 -8.41 -6.74 15.91
N ASP A 9 -8.23 -7.61 16.88
CA ASP A 9 -8.19 -9.04 16.68
C ASP A 9 -9.54 -9.52 16.14
N ARG A 10 -9.49 -10.28 15.04
CA ARG A 10 -10.67 -10.79 14.36
C ARG A 10 -10.57 -12.29 14.25
N ASN A 11 -11.64 -12.98 14.63
CA ASN A 11 -11.83 -14.38 14.27
C ASN A 11 -12.09 -14.51 12.75
N ARG A 12 -12.16 -15.75 12.26
CA ARG A 12 -12.34 -16.03 10.82
C ARG A 12 -13.62 -15.39 10.24
N GLN A 13 -14.72 -15.40 10.99
CA GLN A 13 -15.99 -14.82 10.55
C GLN A 13 -15.91 -13.28 10.46
N GLN A 14 -15.33 -12.64 11.48
CA GLN A 14 -15.11 -11.19 11.52
C GLN A 14 -14.13 -10.75 10.42
N ALA A 15 -13.07 -11.51 10.15
CA ALA A 15 -12.14 -11.26 9.07
C ALA A 15 -12.82 -11.35 7.70
N ARG A 16 -13.65 -12.39 7.47
CA ARG A 16 -14.45 -12.54 6.23
C ARG A 16 -15.46 -11.40 6.06
N ALA A 17 -16.15 -11.00 7.12
CA ALA A 17 -17.07 -9.87 7.07
C ALA A 17 -16.35 -8.56 6.72
N HIS A 18 -15.18 -8.33 7.33
CA HIS A 18 -14.36 -7.16 7.06
C HIS A 18 -13.79 -7.14 5.63
N LEU A 19 -13.28 -8.26 5.13
CA LEU A 19 -12.81 -8.40 3.75
C LEU A 19 -13.92 -8.09 2.74
N ARG A 20 -15.14 -8.61 2.96
CA ARG A 20 -16.29 -8.30 2.09
C ARG A 20 -16.57 -6.82 1.97
N VAL A 21 -16.33 -6.03 3.01
CA VAL A 21 -16.47 -4.56 2.94
C VAL A 21 -15.31 -3.96 2.13
N ARG A 22 -14.06 -4.35 2.42
CA ARG A 22 -12.86 -3.83 1.72
C ARG A 22 -12.85 -4.16 0.23
N MET A 23 -13.48 -5.25 -0.19
CA MET A 23 -13.54 -5.69 -1.59
C MET A 23 -14.63 -5.00 -2.43
N ARG A 24 -15.50 -4.16 -1.82
CA ARG A 24 -16.60 -3.50 -2.55
C ARG A 24 -16.10 -2.42 -3.50
N SER A 25 -15.05 -1.71 -3.12
CA SER A 25 -14.52 -0.61 -3.90
C SER A 25 -13.39 -1.11 -4.81
N LYS A 26 -13.56 -0.88 -6.10
CA LYS A 26 -12.58 -1.23 -7.14
C LYS A 26 -12.13 -0.01 -7.95
N ILE A 27 -12.58 1.18 -7.56
CA ILE A 27 -12.36 2.42 -8.30
C ILE A 27 -11.90 3.49 -7.31
N LEU A 28 -10.89 4.27 -7.68
CA LEU A 28 -10.38 5.41 -6.91
C LEU A 28 -10.72 6.72 -7.64
N HIS A 29 -11.89 7.28 -7.37
CA HIS A 29 -12.38 8.47 -8.05
C HIS A 29 -12.79 9.60 -7.10
N ARG A 30 -13.32 9.28 -5.92
CA ARG A 30 -13.82 10.20 -4.90
C ARG A 30 -12.92 10.20 -3.68
N ALA A 31 -13.00 11.27 -2.90
CA ALA A 31 -12.30 11.34 -1.63
C ALA A 31 -12.78 10.20 -0.72
N ASP A 32 -11.84 9.63 0.03
CA ASP A 32 -12.01 8.44 0.87
C ASP A 32 -12.35 7.14 0.14
N ASP A 33 -12.28 7.14 -1.19
CA ASP A 33 -12.23 5.87 -1.92
C ASP A 33 -11.00 5.07 -1.48
N PHE A 34 -11.24 3.78 -1.27
CA PHE A 34 -10.26 2.85 -0.77
C PHE A 34 -10.14 1.66 -1.71
N MET A 35 -8.92 1.16 -1.84
CA MET A 35 -8.64 -0.09 -2.53
C MET A 35 -7.67 -0.92 -1.70
N ALA A 36 -7.94 -2.21 -1.58
CA ALA A 36 -7.04 -3.18 -0.98
C ALA A 36 -6.70 -4.26 -2.00
N LEU A 37 -5.41 -4.50 -2.21
CA LEU A 37 -4.88 -5.51 -3.10
C LEU A 37 -4.21 -6.59 -2.27
N ALA A 38 -4.52 -7.85 -2.57
CA ALA A 38 -3.84 -8.98 -1.96
C ALA A 38 -2.43 -9.10 -2.54
N LEU A 39 -1.45 -9.35 -1.67
CA LEU A 39 -0.11 -9.78 -2.08
C LEU A 39 -0.13 -11.29 -2.16
N GLU A 40 0.04 -11.84 -3.35
CA GLU A 40 0.01 -13.28 -3.60
C GLU A 40 1.40 -13.77 -4.03
N LEU A 41 1.81 -14.92 -3.49
CA LEU A 41 3.00 -15.65 -3.89
C LEU A 41 2.62 -17.13 -3.98
N ASP A 42 2.78 -17.72 -5.16
CA ASP A 42 2.51 -19.14 -5.44
C ASP A 42 1.12 -19.60 -4.98
N GLY A 43 0.07 -18.83 -5.28
CA GLY A 43 -1.31 -19.15 -4.89
C GLY A 43 -1.65 -18.85 -3.42
N ARG A 44 -0.70 -18.31 -2.64
CA ARG A 44 -0.90 -17.97 -1.23
C ARG A 44 -0.91 -16.46 -1.03
N VAL A 45 -1.93 -15.96 -0.33
CA VAL A 45 -1.94 -14.57 0.16
C VAL A 45 -0.91 -14.42 1.29
N ILE A 46 0.10 -13.59 1.06
CA ILE A 46 1.20 -13.30 1.99
C ILE A 46 1.07 -11.93 2.66
N GLY A 47 0.09 -11.12 2.27
CA GLY A 47 -0.14 -9.79 2.83
C GLY A 47 -1.18 -9.00 2.05
N ASP A 48 -1.26 -7.70 2.35
CA ASP A 48 -2.05 -6.75 1.58
C ASP A 48 -1.35 -5.41 1.45
N ILE A 49 -1.65 -4.72 0.35
CA ILE A 49 -1.32 -3.33 0.15
C ILE A 49 -2.60 -2.54 -0.11
N SER A 50 -2.65 -1.31 0.37
CA SER A 50 -3.83 -0.48 0.29
C SER A 50 -3.52 0.90 -0.26
N LEU A 51 -4.52 1.47 -0.92
CA LEU A 51 -4.54 2.84 -1.42
C LEU A 51 -5.79 3.54 -0.85
N HIS A 52 -5.61 4.74 -0.33
CA HIS A 52 -6.68 5.65 0.06
C HIS A 52 -6.53 6.95 -0.74
N LEU A 53 -7.55 7.30 -1.53
CA LEU A 53 -7.58 8.57 -2.23
C LEU A 53 -8.02 9.67 -1.26
N ARG A 54 -7.06 10.45 -0.76
CA ARG A 54 -7.30 11.45 0.30
C ARG A 54 -7.62 12.84 -0.24
N ALA A 55 -7.01 13.21 -1.37
CA ALA A 55 -7.26 14.47 -2.04
C ALA A 55 -7.54 14.23 -3.52
N VAL A 56 -8.61 14.84 -4.05
CA VAL A 56 -9.11 14.58 -5.41
C VAL A 56 -8.86 15.69 -6.41
N ALA A 57 -8.66 16.93 -5.93
CA ALA A 57 -8.36 18.08 -6.77
C ALA A 57 -7.03 17.86 -7.50
N SER A 58 -6.98 18.20 -8.79
CA SER A 58 -5.87 17.87 -9.72
C SER A 58 -4.51 18.37 -9.26
N GLU A 59 -4.46 19.52 -8.58
CA GLU A 59 -3.25 20.22 -8.15
C GLU A 59 -2.63 19.55 -6.91
N VAL A 60 -3.48 18.90 -6.10
CA VAL A 60 -3.09 18.33 -4.81
C VAL A 60 -3.50 16.86 -4.69
N ARG A 61 -3.74 16.19 -5.83
CA ARG A 61 -4.29 14.83 -5.86
C ARG A 61 -3.35 13.90 -5.10
N GLY A 62 -3.83 13.33 -4.00
CA GLY A 62 -3.00 12.70 -2.98
C GLY A 62 -3.50 11.32 -2.61
N VAL A 63 -2.61 10.33 -2.67
CA VAL A 63 -2.92 8.94 -2.33
C VAL A 63 -2.10 8.50 -1.14
N GLU A 64 -2.77 8.05 -0.09
CA GLU A 64 -2.15 7.37 1.03
C GLU A 64 -1.96 5.89 0.69
N VAL A 65 -0.77 5.35 0.93
CA VAL A 65 -0.47 3.93 0.77
C VAL A 65 -0.08 3.28 2.10
N GLY A 66 -0.51 2.03 2.28
CA GLY A 66 -0.16 1.23 3.45
C GLY A 66 0.06 -0.23 3.08
N TRP A 67 1.01 -0.89 3.73
CA TRP A 67 1.41 -2.28 3.45
C TRP A 67 1.43 -3.12 4.73
N VAL A 68 1.02 -4.37 4.58
CA VAL A 68 1.10 -5.40 5.63
C VAL A 68 1.57 -6.68 5.00
N LEU A 69 2.55 -7.34 5.63
CA LEU A 69 3.08 -8.61 5.16
C LEU A 69 3.18 -9.59 6.32
N HIS A 70 2.78 -10.84 6.09
CA HIS A 70 2.89 -11.94 7.05
C HIS A 70 4.35 -12.12 7.52
N PRO A 71 4.63 -12.47 8.80
CA PRO A 71 5.97 -12.39 9.36
C PRO A 71 6.99 -13.22 8.58
N ASP A 72 6.59 -14.43 8.19
CA ASP A 72 7.43 -15.39 7.45
C ASP A 72 7.93 -14.90 6.09
N PHE A 73 7.34 -13.82 5.57
CA PHE A 73 7.65 -13.23 4.27
C PHE A 73 8.37 -11.87 4.39
N GLN A 74 8.55 -11.35 5.61
CA GLN A 74 9.27 -10.10 5.85
C GLN A 74 10.77 -10.22 5.57
N GLY A 75 11.43 -9.10 5.29
CA GLY A 75 12.87 -9.05 5.00
C GLY A 75 13.28 -9.58 3.63
N LYS A 76 12.36 -10.15 2.85
CA LYS A 76 12.63 -10.75 1.53
C LYS A 76 12.38 -9.81 0.33
N GLY A 77 11.96 -8.58 0.58
CA GLY A 77 11.75 -7.57 -0.48
C GLY A 77 10.33 -7.49 -1.06
N TYR A 78 9.45 -8.47 -0.79
CA TYR A 78 8.08 -8.50 -1.35
C TYR A 78 7.26 -7.24 -1.09
N ALA A 79 7.31 -6.71 0.14
CA ALA A 79 6.60 -5.47 0.47
C ALA A 79 7.15 -4.27 -0.31
N THR A 80 8.47 -4.18 -0.51
CA THR A 80 9.10 -3.13 -1.32
C THR A 80 8.69 -3.30 -2.79
N GLU A 81 8.60 -4.53 -3.28
CA GLU A 81 8.15 -4.83 -4.64
C GLU A 81 6.75 -4.31 -4.89
N ALA A 82 5.81 -4.76 -4.07
CA ALA A 82 4.41 -4.37 -4.12
C ALA A 82 4.21 -2.87 -3.95
N ALA A 83 4.89 -2.24 -2.98
CA ALA A 83 4.75 -0.81 -2.73
C ALA A 83 5.24 0.06 -3.89
N ALA A 84 6.31 -0.33 -4.60
CA ALA A 84 6.72 0.41 -5.79
C ALA A 84 5.71 0.25 -6.94
N ALA A 85 5.18 -0.96 -7.16
CA ALA A 85 4.18 -1.21 -8.19
C ALA A 85 2.90 -0.39 -7.96
N VAL A 86 2.44 -0.36 -6.71
CA VAL A 86 1.28 0.44 -6.30
C VAL A 86 1.55 1.94 -6.38
N ALA A 87 2.75 2.41 -6.01
CA ALA A 87 3.11 3.81 -6.16
C ALA A 87 3.09 4.23 -7.64
N ARG A 88 3.65 3.41 -8.54
CA ARG A 88 3.56 3.65 -10.00
C ARG A 88 2.11 3.72 -10.47
N PHE A 89 1.28 2.76 -10.09
CA PHE A 89 -0.15 2.79 -10.40
C PHE A 89 -0.83 4.07 -9.92
N ALA A 90 -0.50 4.56 -8.71
CA ALA A 90 -1.05 5.80 -8.18
C ALA A 90 -0.68 7.03 -9.03
N PHE A 91 0.57 7.12 -9.50
CA PHE A 91 1.00 8.22 -10.38
C PHE A 91 0.42 8.08 -11.80
N GLU A 92 0.53 6.91 -12.42
CA GLU A 92 0.19 6.68 -13.82
C GLU A 92 -1.32 6.61 -14.07
N ALA A 93 -2.04 5.81 -13.28
CA ALA A 93 -3.46 5.53 -13.49
C ALA A 93 -4.37 6.43 -12.65
N VAL A 94 -4.01 6.64 -11.37
CA VAL A 94 -4.81 7.48 -10.46
C VAL A 94 -4.48 8.97 -10.62
N ARG A 95 -3.41 9.31 -11.35
CA ARG A 95 -2.93 10.69 -11.58
C ARG A 95 -2.66 11.44 -10.29
N ALA A 96 -2.12 10.74 -9.29
CA ALA A 96 -1.68 11.37 -8.05
C ALA A 96 -0.52 12.33 -8.35
N ARG A 97 -0.50 13.49 -7.67
CA ARG A 97 0.66 14.39 -7.63
C ARG A 97 1.65 13.97 -6.55
N MET A 98 1.13 13.34 -5.50
CA MET A 98 1.91 12.85 -4.39
C MET A 98 1.32 11.56 -3.84
N VAL A 99 2.21 10.67 -3.44
CA VAL A 99 1.90 9.48 -2.66
C VAL A 99 2.47 9.69 -1.27
N PHE A 100 1.76 9.29 -0.22
CA PHE A 100 2.28 9.38 1.14
C PHE A 100 1.95 8.14 1.97
N ALA A 101 2.72 7.93 3.02
CA ALA A 101 2.51 6.86 3.98
C ALA A 101 2.56 7.41 5.40
N VAL A 102 1.67 6.92 6.26
CA VAL A 102 1.68 7.22 7.70
C VAL A 102 2.20 5.98 8.42
N VAL A 103 3.34 6.12 9.08
CA VAL A 103 4.04 4.99 9.72
C VAL A 103 4.22 5.27 11.21
N ASP A 104 3.92 4.30 12.08
CA ASP A 104 4.25 4.42 13.50
C ASP A 104 5.76 4.72 13.67
N PRO A 105 6.18 5.76 14.43
CA PRO A 105 7.59 6.14 14.56
C PRO A 105 8.51 5.04 15.09
N ARG A 106 7.96 4.00 15.73
CA ARG A 106 8.71 2.84 16.24
C ARG A 106 8.92 1.77 15.16
N ASN A 107 8.17 1.80 14.07
CA ASN A 107 8.23 0.81 12.98
C ASN A 107 9.38 1.10 12.01
N ARG A 108 10.62 0.84 12.48
CA ARG A 108 11.85 1.11 11.71
C ARG A 108 11.88 0.40 10.35
N GLU A 109 11.29 -0.79 10.24
CA GLU A 109 11.27 -1.55 8.99
C GLU A 109 10.43 -0.87 7.90
N SER A 110 9.27 -0.31 8.27
CA SER A 110 8.45 0.43 7.31
C SER A 110 9.10 1.74 6.87
N PHE A 111 9.81 2.43 7.77
CA PHE A 111 10.64 3.58 7.38
C PHE A 111 11.76 3.18 6.40
N ARG A 112 12.45 2.05 6.64
CA ARG A 112 13.49 1.57 5.72
C ARG A 112 12.93 1.23 4.35
N LEU A 113 11.77 0.56 4.30
CA LEU A 113 11.08 0.28 3.05
C LEU A 113 10.74 1.58 2.30
N ALA A 114 10.07 2.51 2.98
CA ALA A 114 9.67 3.77 2.39
C ALA A 114 10.88 4.57 1.85
N ARG A 115 11.96 4.67 2.63
CA ARG A 115 13.20 5.34 2.20
C ARG A 115 13.84 4.70 0.98
N ARG A 116 13.82 3.36 0.87
CA ARG A 116 14.30 2.64 -0.33
C ARG A 116 13.50 2.99 -1.59
N LEU A 117 12.23 3.35 -1.44
CA LEU A 117 11.37 3.79 -2.55
C LEU A 117 11.48 5.28 -2.86
N GLY A 118 12.34 6.03 -2.15
CA GLY A 118 12.49 7.47 -2.34
C GLY A 118 11.55 8.33 -1.49
N PHE A 119 10.81 7.75 -0.53
CA PHE A 119 9.99 8.57 0.36
C PHE A 119 10.89 9.43 1.26
N VAL A 120 10.50 10.69 1.42
CA VAL A 120 11.13 11.66 2.31
C VAL A 120 10.23 11.90 3.52
N GLU A 121 10.83 11.92 4.70
CA GLU A 121 10.13 12.19 5.95
C GLU A 121 9.82 13.69 6.06
N MET A 122 8.55 14.05 6.03
CA MET A 122 8.08 15.43 6.10
C MET A 122 7.84 15.87 7.53
N SER A 123 7.30 14.99 8.36
CA SER A 123 7.10 15.27 9.77
C SER A 123 7.09 14.00 10.60
N ARG A 124 7.49 14.17 11.86
CA ARG A 124 7.37 13.17 12.91
C ARG A 124 6.71 13.83 14.11
N ARG A 125 5.37 13.74 14.19
CA ARG A 125 4.58 14.33 15.29
C ARG A 125 3.55 13.33 15.80
N GLY A 126 3.41 13.23 17.12
CA GLY A 126 2.39 12.38 17.75
C GLY A 126 2.51 10.89 17.40
N ARG A 127 1.41 10.26 16.96
CA ARG A 127 1.28 8.80 16.74
C ARG A 127 1.79 8.30 15.36
N GLY A 128 2.39 9.15 14.52
CA GLY A 128 2.80 8.78 13.16
C GLY A 128 3.91 9.66 12.58
N GLY A 129 4.77 9.10 11.74
CA GLY A 129 5.61 9.83 10.80
C GLY A 129 4.95 9.88 9.43
N LEU A 130 4.85 11.09 8.86
CA LEU A 130 4.34 11.32 7.52
C LEU A 130 5.52 11.28 6.54
N LEU A 131 5.44 10.33 5.61
CA LEU A 131 6.43 10.10 4.57
C LEU A 131 5.79 10.47 3.23
N LEU A 132 6.47 11.27 2.41
CA LEU A 132 6.00 11.75 1.12
C LEU A 132 6.87 11.20 -0.02
N LEU A 133 6.24 10.80 -1.11
CA LEU A 133 6.86 10.37 -2.35
C LEU A 133 6.30 11.17 -3.52
N THR A 134 7.19 11.64 -4.38
CA THR A 134 6.86 12.22 -5.69
C THR A 134 7.21 11.23 -6.80
N GLU A 135 6.67 11.47 -7.99
CA GLU A 135 6.94 10.64 -9.17
C GLU A 135 8.44 10.63 -9.52
N ASP A 136 9.08 11.80 -9.58
CA ASP A 136 10.52 11.93 -9.85
C ASP A 136 11.37 11.17 -8.84
N ALA A 137 11.03 11.25 -7.55
CA ALA A 137 11.76 10.55 -6.49
C ALA A 137 11.63 9.02 -6.61
N LEU A 138 10.47 8.52 -7.07
CA LEU A 138 10.27 7.09 -7.31
C LEU A 138 11.12 6.59 -8.48
N VAL A 139 11.22 7.38 -9.56
CA VAL A 139 12.01 7.03 -10.75
C VAL A 139 13.51 7.02 -10.45
N LEU A 140 13.97 7.96 -9.62
CA LEU A 140 15.40 8.10 -9.27
C LEU A 140 15.85 7.13 -8.16
N ALA A 141 14.94 6.40 -7.52
CA ALA A 141 15.29 5.48 -6.45
C ALA A 141 16.20 4.34 -6.97
N PRO A 142 17.36 4.09 -6.34
CA PRO A 142 18.33 3.12 -6.83
C PRO A 142 17.78 1.69 -6.80
N GLY A 143 17.92 0.98 -7.93
CA GLY A 143 17.80 -0.48 -7.99
C GLY A 143 16.53 -1.08 -8.59
N ARG A 144 15.97 -0.55 -9.70
CA ARG A 144 15.05 -1.33 -10.53
C ARG A 144 15.20 -1.12 -12.03
N ALA A 145 15.51 -2.22 -12.71
CA ALA A 145 15.12 -2.46 -14.09
C ALA A 145 13.59 -2.36 -14.22
N HIS A 146 13.15 -1.91 -15.38
CA HIS A 146 11.75 -1.83 -15.80
C HIS A 146 11.11 -3.22 -15.76
N ALA A 147 10.60 -3.64 -14.61
CA ALA A 147 9.65 -4.74 -14.55
C ALA A 147 8.32 -4.21 -15.10
N GLU A 148 7.97 -4.69 -16.29
CA GLU A 148 6.68 -4.44 -16.93
C GLU A 148 5.56 -4.75 -15.93
N PRO A 149 4.57 -3.85 -15.75
CA PRO A 149 3.52 -4.05 -14.78
C PRO A 149 2.76 -5.34 -15.13
N GLN A 150 2.90 -6.35 -14.28
CA GLN A 150 2.04 -7.53 -14.37
C GLN A 150 0.60 -7.08 -14.10
N PRO A 151 -0.38 -7.50 -14.92
CA PRO A 151 -1.77 -7.13 -14.69
C PRO A 151 -2.18 -7.55 -13.28
N ILE A 152 -2.78 -6.61 -12.53
CA ILE A 152 -3.33 -6.88 -11.21
C ILE A 152 -4.41 -7.96 -11.40
N SER A 153 -4.11 -9.19 -10.96
CA SER A 153 -5.05 -10.30 -11.05
C SER A 153 -6.32 -9.93 -10.30
N THR A 154 -7.42 -9.76 -11.04
CA THR A 154 -8.75 -9.66 -10.44
C THR A 154 -9.08 -11.02 -9.87
N CYS A 155 -9.01 -11.17 -8.55
CA CYS A 155 -9.37 -12.41 -7.87
C CYS A 155 -10.79 -12.83 -8.31
N ASP A 156 -10.90 -13.96 -9.00
CA ASP A 156 -12.16 -14.53 -9.47
C ASP A 156 -12.94 -15.08 -8.27
N LEU A 157 -14.03 -14.41 -7.93
CA LEU A 157 -14.85 -14.67 -6.75
C LEU A 157 -15.62 -16.00 -6.84
N SER A 158 -15.60 -16.68 -7.98
CA SER A 158 -16.21 -18.01 -8.14
C SER A 158 -15.50 -19.12 -7.35
N LYS A 159 -14.26 -18.91 -6.92
CA LYS A 159 -13.43 -19.91 -6.21
C LYS A 159 -13.38 -19.74 -4.68
N ALA A 160 -14.15 -18.80 -4.12
CA ALA A 160 -14.19 -18.55 -2.67
C ALA A 160 -15.29 -19.32 -1.91
N THR A 161 -15.68 -20.50 -2.42
CA THR A 161 -16.67 -21.39 -1.78
C THR A 161 -15.98 -22.47 -0.95
#